data_AF-A0AAJ2MDF2-F1
#
_entry.id   AF-A0AAJ2MDF2-F1
#
_cell.length_a   1.000
_cell.length_b   1.000
_cell.length_c   1.000
_cell.angle_alpha   90.00
_cell.angle_beta   90.00
_cell.angle_gamma   90.00
#
_symmetry.space_group_name_H-M   'P 1'
#
loop_
_entity.id
_entity.type
_entity.pdbx_description
1 polymer ?
#
loop_
_entity_poly.entity_id
_entity_poly.type
_entity_poly.pdbx_seq_one_letter_code
_entity_poly.pdbx_strand_id
1 'polypeptide(L)'
;MALTSSTIFRSAFDPTAESAPKAHSHQLVSPKSYCVQGFSGSVDRDSAADFAAALDRVISGPVDGIVLDFSGLNFFGTVGLVLLRSFIDDAGRRFVPVVVVGGRAVTRPLELCGMAPYVKTFESIEDAGRALTQDQVGPSTVEFTVTE
;
A
#
# COMPACT_ATOMS: atom_id res chain seq x y z
N MET A 1 3.57 1.39 27.69
CA MET A 1 4.45 0.33 28.24
C MET A 1 4.75 -0.65 27.13
N ALA A 2 5.94 -0.62 26.54
CA ALA A 2 6.34 -1.57 25.50
C ALA A 2 7.22 -2.65 26.13
N LEU A 3 6.75 -3.89 26.09
CA LEU A 3 7.51 -5.06 26.49
C LEU A 3 8.21 -5.60 25.25
N THR A 4 9.54 -5.54 25.25
CA THR A 4 10.37 -6.28 24.30
C THR A 4 10.89 -7.53 24.98
N SER A 5 10.55 -8.70 24.45
CA SER A 5 11.18 -9.95 24.84
C SER A 5 12.12 -10.39 23.73
N SER A 6 13.36 -10.71 24.11
CA SER A 6 14.39 -11.27 23.24
C SER A 6 14.96 -12.48 23.95
N THR A 7 14.85 -13.66 23.34
CA THR A 7 15.42 -14.90 23.87
C THR A 7 16.60 -15.31 23.00
N ILE A 8 17.79 -15.38 23.61
CA ILE A 8 19.01 -15.88 22.98
C ILE A 8 19.32 -17.23 23.64
N PHE A 9 19.36 -18.31 22.85
CA PHE A 9 19.90 -19.58 23.31
C PHE A 9 21.42 -19.53 23.17
N ARG A 10 22.13 -19.42 24.30
CA ARG A 10 23.58 -19.65 24.35
C ARG A 10 23.84 -21.11 24.68
N SER A 11 24.64 -21.77 23.85
CA SER A 11 25.23 -23.06 24.20
C SER A 11 26.23 -22.86 25.35
N ALA A 12 26.26 -23.78 26.32
CA ALA A 12 27.11 -23.69 27.51
C ALA A 12 28.63 -23.83 27.25
N PHE A 13 29.07 -23.83 25.98
CA PHE A 13 30.43 -24.16 25.56
C PHE A 13 31.13 -23.08 24.71
N ASP A 14 30.74 -21.81 24.79
CA ASP A 14 31.41 -20.73 24.03
C ASP A 14 32.38 -19.92 24.92
N PRO A 15 33.71 -20.13 24.82
CA PRO A 15 34.71 -19.43 25.65
C PRO A 15 35.15 -18.06 25.10
N THR A 16 34.56 -17.56 24.02
CA THR A 16 34.99 -16.32 23.35
C THR A 16 34.06 -15.14 23.68
N ALA A 17 34.12 -14.69 24.93
CA ALA A 17 33.46 -13.47 25.38
C ALA A 17 34.39 -12.26 25.25
N GLU A 18 34.56 -11.70 24.05
CA GLU A 18 35.07 -10.33 23.94
C GLU A 18 34.60 -9.62 22.67
N SER A 19 33.60 -8.76 22.84
CA SER A 19 33.49 -7.39 22.32
C SER A 19 31.99 -7.02 22.25
N ALA A 20 31.59 -6.05 23.08
CA ALA A 20 30.20 -5.63 23.22
C ALA A 20 29.68 -5.03 21.89
N PRO A 21 28.51 -5.45 21.38
CA PRO A 21 27.90 -4.78 20.25
C PRO A 21 27.33 -3.43 20.69
N LYS A 22 27.61 -2.37 19.93
CA LYS A 22 26.96 -1.07 20.06
C LYS A 22 25.45 -1.27 20.07
N ALA A 23 24.80 -0.88 21.17
CA ALA A 23 23.36 -0.95 21.30
C ALA A 23 22.72 0.04 20.32
N HIS A 24 22.34 -0.46 19.14
CA HIS A 24 21.41 0.24 18.27
C HIS A 24 20.06 0.22 18.97
N SER A 25 19.67 1.36 19.55
CA SER A 25 18.32 1.58 20.05
C SER A 25 17.37 1.56 18.85
N HIS A 26 16.95 0.37 18.43
CA HIS A 26 15.84 0.20 17.52
C HIS A 26 14.59 0.59 18.29
N GLN A 27 14.19 1.85 18.15
CA GLN A 27 12.87 2.31 18.54
C GLN A 27 11.88 1.41 17.80
N LEU A 28 11.19 0.53 18.52
CA LEU A 28 10.10 -0.25 17.95
C LEU A 28 8.97 0.73 17.63
N VAL A 29 9.00 1.25 16.40
CA VAL A 29 7.83 1.84 15.76
C VAL A 29 6.81 0.71 15.66
N SER A 30 5.58 0.94 16.10
CA SER A 30 4.48 -0.02 15.84
C SER A 30 4.54 -0.41 14.37
N PRO A 31 4.46 -1.70 14.01
CA PRO A 31 4.48 -2.08 12.60
C PRO A 31 3.36 -1.32 11.90
N LYS A 32 3.69 -0.49 10.90
CA LYS A 32 2.69 0.12 10.03
C LYS A 32 1.85 -1.01 9.46
N SER A 33 0.57 -1.02 9.83
CA SER A 33 -0.38 -2.03 9.37
C SER A 33 -0.92 -1.61 8.01
N TYR A 34 -0.98 -2.53 7.06
CA TYR A 34 -1.63 -2.26 5.77
C TYR A 34 -2.63 -3.36 5.43
N CYS A 35 -3.68 -2.97 4.71
CA CYS A 35 -4.65 -3.91 4.14
C CYS A 35 -4.27 -4.21 2.70
N VAL A 36 -4.44 -5.47 2.29
CA VAL A 36 -4.39 -5.88 0.89
C VAL A 36 -5.81 -6.24 0.45
N GLN A 37 -6.33 -5.53 -0.54
CA GLN A 37 -7.61 -5.84 -1.16
C GLN A 37 -7.37 -6.36 -2.59
N GLY A 38 -7.66 -7.64 -2.80
CA GLY A 38 -7.62 -8.26 -4.13
C GLY A 38 -8.88 -8.00 -4.95
N PHE A 39 -8.71 -7.82 -6.25
CA PHE A 39 -9.75 -7.70 -7.25
C PHE A 39 -9.42 -8.57 -8.47
N SER A 40 -10.44 -9.26 -8.97
CA SER A 40 -10.33 -10.18 -10.11
C SER A 40 -11.49 -10.01 -11.08
N GLY A 41 -11.26 -10.33 -12.35
CA GLY A 41 -12.27 -10.19 -13.41
C GLY A 41 -12.17 -8.86 -14.16
N SER A 42 -13.31 -8.21 -14.42
CA SER A 42 -13.38 -6.96 -15.18
C SER A 42 -14.00 -5.82 -14.37
N VAL A 43 -13.42 -4.62 -14.50
CA VAL A 43 -14.02 -3.38 -13.99
C VAL A 43 -14.55 -2.58 -15.17
N ASP A 44 -15.86 -2.57 -15.32
CA ASP A 44 -16.58 -1.91 -16.39
C ASP A 44 -17.88 -1.30 -15.85
N ARG A 45 -18.76 -0.84 -16.75
CA ARG A 45 -20.00 -0.16 -16.36
C ARG A 45 -20.90 -1.06 -15.50
N ASP A 46 -20.92 -2.36 -15.76
CA ASP A 46 -21.83 -3.28 -15.10
C ASP A 46 -21.30 -3.69 -13.72
N SER A 47 -19.98 -3.76 -13.54
CA SER A 47 -19.33 -4.04 -12.24
C SER A 47 -18.95 -2.79 -11.42
N ALA A 48 -19.21 -1.59 -11.93
CA ALA A 48 -18.81 -0.32 -11.31
C ALA A 48 -19.34 -0.13 -9.88
N ALA A 49 -20.61 -0.49 -9.63
CA ALA A 49 -21.24 -0.35 -8.32
C ALA A 49 -20.59 -1.27 -7.28
N ASP A 50 -20.30 -2.51 -7.66
CA ASP A 50 -19.66 -3.48 -6.78
C ASP A 50 -18.21 -3.08 -6.46
N PHE A 51 -17.49 -2.57 -7.46
CA PHE A 51 -16.14 -2.05 -7.29
C PHE A 51 -16.10 -0.85 -6.33
N ALA A 52 -17.01 0.12 -6.49
CA ALA A 52 -17.13 1.27 -5.58
C ALA A 52 -17.45 0.82 -4.14
N ALA A 53 -18.42 -0.07 -3.97
CA ALA A 53 -18.79 -0.58 -2.65
C ALA A 53 -17.64 -1.36 -1.98
N ALA A 54 -16.80 -2.06 -2.75
CA ALA A 54 -15.61 -2.71 -2.24
C ALA A 54 -14.55 -1.69 -1.77
N LEU A 55 -14.30 -0.65 -2.55
CA LEU A 55 -13.39 0.44 -2.17
C LEU A 55 -13.86 1.14 -0.88
N ASP A 56 -15.14 1.43 -0.76
CA ASP A 56 -15.72 2.06 0.45
C ASP A 56 -15.50 1.22 1.72
N ARG A 57 -15.59 -0.12 1.60
CA ARG A 57 -15.31 -1.03 2.72
C ARG A 57 -13.85 -0.98 3.14
N VAL A 58 -12.91 -0.91 2.18
CA VAL A 58 -11.48 -0.88 2.45
C VAL A 58 -11.08 0.38 3.21
N ILE A 59 -11.51 1.56 2.73
CA ILE A 59 -11.11 2.83 3.34
C ILE A 59 -11.75 3.07 4.71
N SER A 60 -12.85 2.39 5.02
CA SER A 60 -13.54 2.49 6.31
C SER A 60 -12.86 1.70 7.44
N GLY A 61 -11.89 0.83 7.13
CA GLY A 61 -11.13 0.09 8.13
C GLY A 61 -10.02 0.92 8.80
N PRO A 62 -9.59 0.57 10.03
CA PRO A 62 -8.44 1.19 10.68
C PRO A 62 -7.13 0.62 10.12
N VAL A 63 -6.56 1.29 9.11
CA VAL A 63 -5.33 0.85 8.43
C VAL A 63 -4.38 2.02 8.21
N ASP A 64 -3.06 1.76 8.31
CA ASP A 64 -2.01 2.77 8.07
C ASP A 64 -1.59 2.83 6.59
N GLY A 65 -2.10 1.94 5.74
CA GLY A 65 -1.84 1.90 4.32
C GLY A 65 -2.71 0.88 3.58
N ILE A 66 -2.84 1.03 2.27
CA ILE A 66 -3.70 0.19 1.43
C ILE A 66 -2.94 -0.27 0.20
N VAL A 67 -2.93 -1.58 -0.03
CA VAL A 67 -2.50 -2.22 -1.27
C VAL A 67 -3.74 -2.70 -2.02
N LEU A 68 -3.98 -2.17 -3.21
CA LEU A 68 -5.00 -2.67 -4.12
C LEU A 68 -4.34 -3.66 -5.09
N ASP A 69 -4.65 -4.94 -4.92
CA ASP A 69 -4.14 -5.99 -5.80
C ASP A 69 -5.10 -6.22 -6.97
N PHE A 70 -4.71 -5.71 -8.13
CA PHE A 70 -5.39 -5.84 -9.41
C PHE A 70 -4.72 -6.87 -10.33
N SER A 71 -3.84 -7.73 -9.82
CA SER A 71 -3.19 -8.77 -10.60
C SER A 71 -4.18 -9.75 -11.25
N GLY A 72 -5.35 -9.94 -10.64
CA GLY A 72 -6.44 -10.76 -11.16
C GLY A 72 -7.36 -10.06 -12.17
N LEU A 73 -7.15 -8.77 -12.46
CA LEU A 73 -7.96 -8.03 -13.43
C LEU A 73 -7.51 -8.31 -14.86
N ASN A 74 -8.47 -8.67 -15.72
CA ASN A 74 -8.25 -8.84 -17.15
C ASN A 74 -8.69 -7.61 -17.96
N PHE A 75 -9.50 -6.73 -17.36
CA PHE A 75 -9.98 -5.49 -17.97
C PHE A 75 -10.21 -4.41 -16.92
N PHE A 76 -9.71 -3.20 -17.20
CA PHE A 76 -9.89 -2.03 -16.35
C PHE A 76 -10.36 -0.84 -17.19
N GLY A 77 -11.68 -0.63 -17.21
CA GLY A 77 -12.34 0.40 -17.98
C GLY A 77 -12.24 1.79 -17.37
N THR A 78 -12.68 2.80 -18.11
CA THR A 78 -12.63 4.21 -17.71
C THR A 78 -13.35 4.50 -16.39
N VAL A 79 -14.45 3.79 -16.13
CA VAL A 79 -15.18 3.92 -14.85
C VAL A 79 -14.32 3.47 -13.66
N GLY A 80 -13.50 2.43 -13.84
CA GLY A 80 -12.55 1.98 -12.82
C GLY A 80 -11.50 3.04 -12.50
N LEU A 81 -10.99 3.75 -13.52
CA LEU A 81 -10.03 4.84 -13.34
C LEU A 81 -10.61 6.00 -12.53
N VAL A 82 -11.85 6.40 -12.83
CA VAL A 82 -12.55 7.49 -12.12
C VAL A 82 -12.80 7.11 -10.65
N LEU A 83 -13.26 5.88 -10.41
CA LEU A 83 -13.51 5.37 -9.06
C LEU A 83 -12.20 5.24 -8.26
N LEU A 84 -11.14 4.73 -8.89
CA LEU A 84 -9.82 4.65 -8.26
C LEU A 84 -9.27 6.03 -7.90
N ARG A 85 -9.41 7.01 -8.80
CA ARG A 85 -8.96 8.38 -8.54
C ARG A 85 -9.67 8.99 -7.33
N SER A 86 -10.99 8.83 -7.28
CA SER A 86 -11.82 9.33 -6.17
C SER A 86 -11.42 8.66 -4.84
N PHE A 87 -11.19 7.35 -4.86
CA PHE A 87 -10.72 6.59 -3.70
C PHE A 87 -9.36 7.05 -3.20
N ILE A 88 -8.40 7.31 -4.11
CA ILE A 88 -7.08 7.83 -3.75
C ILE A 88 -7.19 9.20 -3.08
N ASP A 89 -8.04 10.09 -3.61
CA ASP A 89 -8.27 11.41 -3.03
C ASP A 89 -8.88 11.31 -1.62
N ASP A 90 -9.85 10.40 -1.42
CA ASP A 90 -10.44 10.16 -0.11
C ASP A 90 -9.46 9.54 0.88
N ALA A 91 -8.59 8.64 0.43
CA ALA A 91 -7.51 8.06 1.25
C ALA A 91 -6.48 9.13 1.62
N GLY A 92 -6.12 10.01 0.69
CA GLY A 92 -5.24 11.16 0.92
C GLY A 92 -5.77 12.10 2.00
N ARG A 93 -7.08 12.41 1.98
CA ARG A 93 -7.74 13.21 3.03
C ARG A 93 -7.66 12.57 4.42
N ARG A 94 -7.52 11.24 4.48
CA ARG A 94 -7.35 10.46 5.73
C ARG A 94 -5.87 10.20 6.05
N PHE A 95 -4.94 10.71 5.26
CA PHE A 95 -3.50 10.45 5.35
C PHE A 95 -3.14 8.95 5.21
N VAL A 96 -3.94 8.20 4.46
CA VAL A 96 -3.70 6.77 4.19
C VAL A 96 -3.04 6.61 2.81
N PRO A 97 -1.77 6.17 2.73
CA PRO A 97 -1.12 5.89 1.46
C PRO A 97 -1.75 4.70 0.74
N VAL A 98 -1.93 4.85 -0.57
CA VAL A 98 -2.49 3.82 -1.46
C VAL A 98 -1.47 3.44 -2.53
N VAL A 99 -1.27 2.15 -2.73
CA VAL A 99 -0.45 1.59 -3.80
C VAL A 99 -1.24 0.53 -4.56
N VAL A 100 -0.90 0.34 -5.83
CA VAL A 100 -1.56 -0.64 -6.70
C VAL A 100 -0.57 -1.72 -7.10
N VAL A 101 -1.01 -2.96 -7.11
CA VAL A 101 -0.30 -4.09 -7.73
C VAL A 101 -1.09 -4.49 -8.96
N GLY A 102 -0.45 -4.67 -10.11
CA GLY A 102 -1.21 -5.07 -11.29
C GLY A 102 -0.36 -5.22 -12.55
N GLY A 103 -0.88 -6.02 -13.48
CA GLY A 103 -0.26 -6.23 -14.79
C GLY A 103 -0.64 -5.17 -15.83
N ARG A 104 -0.26 -5.41 -17.10
CA ARG A 104 -0.48 -4.46 -18.21
C ARG A 104 -1.93 -4.05 -18.43
N ALA A 105 -2.89 -4.93 -18.11
CA ALA A 105 -4.33 -4.65 -18.22
C ALA A 105 -4.76 -3.46 -17.34
N VAL A 106 -3.96 -3.13 -16.33
CA VAL A 106 -4.21 -2.04 -15.37
C VAL A 106 -3.18 -0.93 -15.56
N THR A 107 -1.88 -1.26 -15.61
CA THR A 107 -0.82 -0.25 -15.67
C THR A 107 -0.90 0.59 -16.94
N ARG A 108 -1.28 -0.01 -18.09
CA ARG A 108 -1.39 0.74 -19.34
C ARG A 108 -2.51 1.78 -19.33
N PRO A 109 -3.75 1.45 -18.89
CA PRO A 109 -4.78 2.47 -18.66
C PRO A 109 -4.34 3.57 -17.68
N LEU A 110 -3.66 3.22 -16.58
CA LEU A 110 -3.17 4.21 -15.61
C LEU A 110 -2.15 5.18 -16.23
N GLU A 111 -1.20 4.68 -17.02
CA GLU A 111 -0.23 5.49 -17.74
C GLU A 111 -0.90 6.44 -18.73
N LEU A 112 -1.77 5.90 -19.59
CA LEU A 112 -2.42 6.66 -20.67
C LEU A 112 -3.34 7.76 -20.13
N CYS A 113 -3.91 7.57 -18.95
CA CYS A 113 -4.78 8.54 -18.30
C CYS A 113 -4.05 9.44 -17.29
N GLY A 114 -2.71 9.41 -17.26
CA GLY A 114 -1.91 10.30 -16.42
C GLY A 114 -2.09 10.04 -14.92
N MET A 115 -2.33 8.79 -14.51
CA MET A 115 -2.52 8.43 -13.10
C MET A 115 -1.22 8.30 -12.29
N ALA A 116 -0.07 8.30 -12.96
CA ALA A 116 1.25 8.10 -12.35
C ALA A 116 1.59 9.07 -11.19
N PRO A 117 1.21 10.36 -11.22
CA PRO A 117 1.43 11.27 -10.08
C PRO A 117 0.60 10.93 -8.85
N TYR A 118 -0.51 10.18 -9.03
CA TYR A 118 -1.49 9.95 -7.97
C TYR A 118 -1.35 8.58 -7.32
N VAL A 119 -0.83 7.58 -8.02
CA VAL A 119 -0.68 6.23 -7.47
C VAL A 119 0.55 5.55 -8.03
N LYS A 120 1.30 4.91 -7.13
CA LYS A 120 2.45 4.09 -7.48
C LYS A 120 2.01 2.65 -7.73
N THR A 121 2.47 2.09 -8.83
CA THR A 121 2.21 0.71 -9.22
C THR A 121 3.41 -0.19 -8.95
N PHE A 122 3.15 -1.43 -8.56
CA PHE A 122 4.14 -2.47 -8.28
C PHE A 122 3.78 -3.77 -9.01
N GLU A 123 4.77 -4.64 -9.18
CA GLU A 123 4.58 -5.97 -9.79
C GLU A 123 4.21 -7.04 -8.75
N SER A 124 4.49 -6.80 -7.47
CA SER A 124 4.25 -7.74 -6.37
C SER A 124 3.63 -7.05 -5.14
N ILE A 125 2.85 -7.82 -4.36
CA ILE A 125 2.27 -7.35 -3.09
C ILE A 125 3.37 -7.11 -2.06
N GLU A 126 4.43 -7.92 -2.09
CA GLU A 126 5.58 -7.84 -1.21
C GLU A 126 6.30 -6.50 -1.37
N ASP A 127 6.59 -6.08 -2.61
CA ASP A 127 7.26 -4.79 -2.86
C ASP A 127 6.37 -3.61 -2.51
N ALA A 128 5.07 -3.71 -2.80
CA ALA A 128 4.09 -2.71 -2.42
C ALA A 128 4.01 -2.53 -0.90
N GLY A 129 3.89 -3.63 -0.15
CA GLY A 129 3.86 -3.62 1.31
C GLY A 129 5.16 -3.11 1.94
N ARG A 130 6.31 -3.47 1.36
CA ARG A 130 7.61 -2.91 1.76
C ARG A 130 7.67 -1.40 1.55
N ALA A 131 7.16 -0.90 0.43
CA ALA A 131 7.14 0.54 0.15
C ALA A 131 6.28 1.32 1.16
N LEU A 132 5.15 0.75 1.59
CA LEU A 132 4.28 1.34 2.63
C LEU A 132 4.92 1.31 4.02
N THR A 133 5.52 0.19 4.40
CA THR A 133 6.13 0.03 5.73
C THR A 133 7.43 0.82 5.91
N GLN A 134 8.11 1.14 4.81
CA GLN A 134 9.36 1.91 4.79
C GLN A 134 9.15 3.42 4.52
N ASP A 135 7.90 3.92 4.55
CA ASP A 135 7.55 5.33 4.28
C ASP A 135 8.02 5.86 2.92
N GLN A 136 8.20 4.98 1.94
CA GLN A 136 8.60 5.37 0.58
C GLN A 136 7.41 5.90 -0.24
N VAL A 137 6.21 5.81 0.29
CA VAL A 137 4.97 6.26 -0.33
C VAL A 137 4.23 7.14 0.68
N GLY A 138 4.17 8.43 0.39
CA GLY A 138 3.34 9.37 1.16
C GLY A 138 1.86 9.28 0.76
N PRO A 139 0.94 9.82 1.57
CA PRO A 139 -0.45 10.01 1.16
C PRO A 139 -0.47 10.89 -0.09
N SER A 140 -1.12 10.41 -1.14
CA SER A 140 -1.14 11.10 -2.44
C SER A 140 -1.81 12.46 -2.28
N THR A 141 -1.00 13.50 -2.14
CA THR A 141 -1.44 14.88 -1.96
C THR A 141 -0.85 15.68 -3.10
N VAL A 142 -1.43 15.51 -4.29
CA VAL A 142 -1.17 16.47 -5.37
C VAL A 142 -2.27 17.52 -5.26
N GLU A 143 -1.91 18.61 -4.59
CA GLU A 143 -2.72 19.83 -4.52
C GLU A 143 -3.01 20.30 -5.95
N PHE A 144 -4.29 20.44 -6.26
CA PHE A 144 -4.78 20.90 -7.57
C PHE A 144 -4.39 22.37 -7.74
N THR A 145 -3.19 22.63 -8.26
CA THR A 145 -2.82 23.97 -8.72
C THR A 145 -3.51 24.22 -10.05
N VAL A 146 -4.70 24.84 -9.98
CA VAL A 146 -5.33 25.49 -11.13
C VAL A 146 -4.37 26.55 -11.61
N THR A 147 -3.79 26.35 -12.79
CA THR A 147 -3.14 27.44 -13.52
C THR A 147 -4.23 28.10 -14.36
N GLU A 148 -4.52 29.38 -14.06
CA GLU A 148 -5.41 30.26 -14.84
C GLU A 148 -4.98 30.38 -16.31
#